data_AF-C6HZZ9-F1
#
_entry.id   AF-C6HZZ9-F1
#
_cell.length_a   1.000
_cell.length_b   1.000
_cell.length_c   1.000
_cell.angle_alpha   90.00
_cell.angle_beta   90.00
_cell.angle_gamma   90.00
#
_symmetry.space_group_name_H-M   'P 1'
#
loop_
_entity.id
_entity.type
_entity.pdbx_description
1 polymer ?
#
loop_
_entity_poly.entity_id
_entity_poly.type
_entity_poly.pdbx_seq_one_letter_code
_entity_poly.pdbx_strand_id
1 'polypeptide(L)'
;FEKTDREWVRREFDQMESESRVLLEDGLYRPAYERVLRMSHCFNLLDARGAVGTEERQRLIGRVRGLARKVAALYTGKEEER
;
A
#
# COMPACT_ATOMS: atom_id res chain seq x y z
N PHE A 1 -2.50 14.82 -13.27
CA PHE A 1 -2.14 14.86 -11.84
C PHE A 1 -2.57 16.17 -11.18
N GLU A 2 -2.40 17.35 -11.78
CA GLU A 2 -2.62 18.68 -11.14
C GLU A 2 -3.97 18.91 -10.41
N LYS A 3 -5.05 18.24 -10.82
CA LYS A 3 -6.40 18.36 -10.21
C LYS A 3 -6.74 17.29 -9.17
N THR A 4 -5.83 16.36 -8.91
CA THR A 4 -6.08 15.27 -7.96
C THR A 4 -6.15 15.81 -6.53
N ASP A 5 -7.23 15.51 -5.83
CA ASP A 5 -7.42 15.84 -4.41
C ASP A 5 -6.44 15.02 -3.55
N ARG A 6 -5.48 15.71 -2.95
CA ARG A 6 -4.41 15.10 -2.14
C ARG A 6 -4.95 14.46 -0.87
N GLU A 7 -5.93 15.08 -0.22
CA GLU A 7 -6.50 14.57 1.04
C GLU A 7 -7.35 13.34 0.77
N TRP A 8 -8.10 13.33 -0.32
CA TRP A 8 -8.83 12.15 -0.75
C TRP A 8 -7.89 10.99 -1.09
N VAL A 9 -6.84 11.22 -1.91
CA VAL A 9 -5.88 10.16 -2.24
C VAL A 9 -5.13 9.65 -1.00
N ARG A 10 -4.84 10.52 -0.03
CA ARG A 10 -4.22 10.11 1.23
C ARG A 10 -5.14 9.19 2.03
N ARG A 11 -6.42 9.57 2.17
CA ARG A 11 -7.43 8.72 2.82
C ARG A 11 -7.61 7.39 2.11
N GLU A 12 -7.61 7.40 0.78
CA GLU A 12 -7.68 6.17 -0.01
C GLU A 12 -6.45 5.28 0.25
N PHE A 13 -5.23 5.85 0.28
CA PHE A 13 -4.01 5.10 0.62
C PHE A 13 -4.14 4.41 1.99
N ASP A 14 -4.56 5.16 3.01
CA ASP A 14 -4.68 4.64 4.37
C ASP A 14 -5.81 3.58 4.48
N GLN A 15 -6.92 3.77 3.77
CA GLN A 15 -8.02 2.82 3.71
C GLN A 15 -7.59 1.49 3.06
N MET A 16 -6.89 1.55 1.92
CA MET A 16 -6.40 0.35 1.24
C MET A 16 -5.37 -0.40 2.09
N GLU A 17 -4.55 0.31 2.87
CA GLU A 17 -3.65 -0.32 3.83
C GLU A 17 -4.43 -1.10 4.90
N SER A 18 -5.43 -0.46 5.50
CA SER A 18 -6.26 -1.09 6.54
C SER A 18 -6.96 -2.33 6.01
N GLU A 19 -7.62 -2.23 4.85
CA GLU A 19 -8.31 -3.35 4.23
C GLU A 19 -7.35 -4.47 3.82
N SER A 20 -6.17 -4.14 3.28
CA SER A 20 -5.16 -5.14 2.96
C SER A 20 -4.74 -5.93 4.19
N ARG A 21 -4.66 -5.32 5.38
CA ARG A 21 -4.29 -6.01 6.62
C ARG A 21 -5.37 -7.00 7.05
N VAL A 22 -6.64 -6.58 7.05
CA VAL A 22 -7.77 -7.47 7.36
C VAL A 22 -7.82 -8.65 6.41
N LEU A 23 -7.67 -8.41 5.10
CA LEU A 23 -7.67 -9.47 4.10
C LEU A 23 -6.49 -10.45 4.25
N LEU A 24 -5.33 -9.97 4.71
CA LEU A 24 -4.18 -10.83 5.01
C LEU A 24 -4.43 -11.69 6.25
N GLU A 25 -5.08 -11.14 7.29
CA GLU A 25 -5.49 -11.89 8.49
C GLU A 25 -6.48 -13.00 8.14
N ASP A 26 -7.36 -12.77 7.18
CA ASP A 26 -8.31 -13.76 6.66
C ASP A 26 -7.69 -14.76 5.67
N GLY A 27 -6.39 -14.69 5.39
CA GLY A 27 -5.71 -15.58 4.44
C GLY A 27 -6.05 -15.30 2.97
N LEU A 28 -6.65 -14.16 2.65
CA LEU A 28 -7.11 -13.77 1.32
C LEU A 28 -6.04 -12.98 0.56
N TYR A 29 -4.97 -13.64 0.11
CA TYR A 29 -3.84 -12.98 -0.54
C TYR A 29 -4.19 -12.23 -1.83
N ARG A 30 -5.10 -12.74 -2.67
CA ARG A 30 -5.47 -12.11 -3.94
C ARG A 30 -6.11 -10.74 -3.76
N PRO A 31 -7.22 -10.59 -2.99
CA PRO A 31 -7.80 -9.28 -2.77
C PRO A 31 -6.87 -8.37 -1.96
N ALA A 32 -6.05 -8.90 -1.03
CA ALA A 32 -5.03 -8.11 -0.35
C ALA A 32 -4.02 -7.50 -1.34
N TYR A 33 -3.55 -8.29 -2.32
CA TYR A 33 -2.65 -7.82 -3.36
C TYR A 33 -3.24 -6.66 -4.18
N GLU A 34 -4.52 -6.75 -4.55
CA GLU A 34 -5.22 -5.68 -5.26
C GLU A 34 -5.22 -4.36 -4.46
N ARG A 35 -5.40 -4.42 -3.13
CA ARG A 35 -5.30 -3.24 -2.26
C ARG A 35 -3.88 -2.69 -2.22
N VAL A 36 -2.86 -3.55 -2.17
CA VAL A 36 -1.45 -3.12 -2.23
C VAL A 36 -1.12 -2.42 -3.56
N LEU A 37 -1.62 -2.93 -4.69
CA LEU A 37 -1.48 -2.26 -5.98
C LEU A 37 -2.16 -0.89 -5.98
N ARG A 38 -3.35 -0.78 -5.37
CA ARG A 38 -4.05 0.50 -5.21
C ARG A 38 -3.24 1.47 -4.35
N MET A 39 -2.65 1.02 -3.25
CA MET A 39 -1.75 1.86 -2.44
C MET A 39 -0.55 2.36 -3.26
N SER A 40 0.08 1.50 -4.07
CA SER A 40 1.18 1.90 -4.95
C SER A 40 0.74 2.96 -5.96
N HIS A 41 -0.48 2.87 -6.48
CA HIS A 41 -1.04 3.87 -7.37
C HIS A 41 -1.29 5.21 -6.65
N CYS A 42 -1.92 5.19 -5.47
CA CYS A 42 -2.13 6.39 -4.65
C CYS A 42 -0.80 7.07 -4.28
N PHE A 43 0.24 6.28 -3.95
CA PHE A 43 1.58 6.81 -3.73
C PHE A 43 2.12 7.56 -4.96
N ASN A 44 2.03 6.96 -6.16
CA ASN A 44 2.48 7.61 -7.39
C ASN A 44 1.72 8.91 -7.67
N LEU A 45 0.41 8.95 -7.37
CA LEU A 45 -0.39 10.17 -7.49
C LEU A 45 0.09 11.28 -6.54
N LEU A 46 0.40 10.93 -5.28
CA LEU A 46 0.89 11.89 -4.28
C LEU A 46 2.32 12.37 -4.61
N ASP A 47 3.21 11.47 -5.03
CA ASP A 47 4.60 11.76 -5.42
C ASP A 47 4.61 12.71 -6.63
N ALA A 48 3.79 12.43 -7.66
CA ALA A 48 3.66 13.27 -8.85
C ALA A 48 3.08 14.67 -8.56
N ARG A 49 2.39 14.87 -7.43
CA ARG A 49 1.91 16.19 -6.99
C ARG A 49 3.00 17.01 -6.29
N GLY A 50 4.18 16.45 -6.04
CA GLY A 50 5.16 17.04 -5.13
C GLY A 50 4.63 17.14 -3.70
N ALA A 51 3.60 16.33 -3.35
CA ALA A 51 2.94 16.37 -2.06
C ALA A 51 3.62 15.46 -1.01
N VAL A 52 4.75 14.84 -1.36
CA VAL A 52 5.47 13.87 -0.54
C VAL A 52 6.91 14.33 -0.38
N GLY A 53 7.32 14.61 0.86
CA GLY A 53 8.72 14.92 1.18
C GLY A 53 9.60 13.66 1.17
N THR A 54 10.93 13.81 1.16
CA THR A 54 11.88 12.68 1.09
C THR A 54 11.65 11.63 2.19
N GLU A 55 11.49 12.07 3.44
CA GLU A 55 11.27 11.18 4.60
C GLU A 55 9.91 10.47 4.51
N GLU A 56 8.89 11.21 4.07
CA GLU A 56 7.54 10.68 3.88
C GLU A 56 7.50 9.65 2.73
N ARG A 57 8.25 9.90 1.66
CA ARG A 57 8.41 8.97 0.54
C ARG A 57 8.94 7.62 1.01
N GLN A 58 9.98 7.64 1.85
CA GLN A 58 10.55 6.43 2.44
C GLN A 58 9.52 5.69 3.30
N ARG A 59 8.75 6.42 4.14
CA ARG A 59 7.66 5.83 4.94
C ARG A 59 6.58 5.17 4.08
N LEU A 60 6.06 5.86 3.07
CA LEU A 60 4.98 5.34 2.22
C LEU A 60 5.43 4.12 1.43
N ILE A 61 6.64 4.16 0.85
CA ILE A 61 7.22 3.00 0.15
C ILE A 61 7.43 1.83 1.12
N GLY A 62 7.88 2.10 2.35
CA GLY A 62 8.03 1.10 3.40
C GLY A 62 6.71 0.38 3.71
N ARG A 63 5.61 1.13 3.85
CA ARG A 63 4.26 0.59 4.08
C ARG A 63 3.80 -0.33 2.95
N VAL A 64 3.91 0.13 1.69
CA VAL A 64 3.54 -0.66 0.51
C VAL A 64 4.39 -1.94 0.43
N ARG A 65 5.71 -1.84 0.58
CA ARG A 65 6.62 -2.98 0.51
C ARG A 65 6.38 -3.98 1.64
N GLY A 66 6.07 -3.52 2.84
CA GLY A 66 5.73 -4.38 3.98
C GLY A 66 4.53 -5.25 3.69
N LEU A 67 3.44 -4.67 3.17
CA LEU A 67 2.26 -5.46 2.81
C LEU A 67 2.50 -6.37 1.60
N ALA A 68 3.25 -5.92 0.58
CA ALA A 68 3.60 -6.75 -0.56
C ALA A 68 4.36 -8.02 -0.15
N ARG A 69 5.27 -7.92 0.83
CA ARG A 69 5.99 -9.08 1.40
C ARG A 69 5.04 -10.05 2.09
N LYS A 70 4.13 -9.56 2.92
CA LYS A 70 3.10 -10.40 3.58
C LYS A 70 2.20 -11.10 2.58
N VAL A 71 1.77 -10.40 1.53
CA VAL A 71 1.01 -11.01 0.42
C VAL A 71 1.83 -12.13 -0.24
N ALA A 72 3.11 -11.89 -0.54
CA ALA A 72 3.97 -12.89 -1.16
C ALA A 72 4.23 -14.09 -0.24
N ALA A 73 4.44 -13.86 1.05
CA ALA A 73 4.59 -14.89 2.07
C ALA A 73 3.35 -15.80 2.10
N LEU A 74 2.16 -15.19 2.20
CA LEU A 74 0.89 -15.90 2.20
C LEU A 74 0.64 -16.65 0.88
N TYR A 75 0.96 -16.05 -0.27
CA TYR A 75 0.85 -16.71 -1.58
C TYR A 75 1.76 -17.93 -1.72
N THR A 76 3.00 -17.82 -1.21
CA THR A 76 4.00 -18.90 -1.30
C THR A 76 3.86 -19.95 -0.21
N GLY A 77 3.04 -19.71 0.81
CA GLY A 77 2.93 -20.57 1.99
C GLY A 77 4.19 -20.57 2.87
N LYS A 78 5.08 -19.59 2.69
CA LYS A 78 6.29 -19.41 3.52
C LYS A 78 5.98 -18.34 4.56
N GLU A 79 6.19 -18.63 5.85
CA GLU A 79 6.21 -17.56 6.86
C GLU A 79 7.32 -16.56 6.49
N GLU A 80 7.08 -15.25 6.71
CA GLU A 80 8.10 -14.23 6.50
C GLU A 80 9.39 -14.67 7.21
N GLU A 81 10.45 -14.99 6.45
CA GLU A 81 11.79 -15.18 7.01
C GLU A 81 12.14 -13.90 7.77
N ARG A 82 12.12 -13.99 9.10
CA ARG A 82 12.36 -12.90 10.04
C ARG A 82 13.78 -12.36 9.92
#